data_AF-D4X493-F1
#
_entry.id   AF-D4X493-F1
#
_cell.length_a   1.000
_cell.length_b   1.000
_cell.length_c   1.000
_cell.angle_alpha   90.00
_cell.angle_beta   90.00
_cell.angle_gamma   90.00
#
_symmetry.space_group_name_H-M   'P 1'
#
loop_
_entity.id
_entity.type
_entity.pdbx_description
1 polymer ?
#
loop_
_entity_poly.entity_id
_entity_poly.type
_entity_poly.pdbx_seq_one_letter_code
_entity_poly.pdbx_strand_id
1 'polypeptide(L)'
;MCSHYQTLKDAELLLRKFGAQRPATVGKYDMWPRYQGVFVRRPPEYDVGDEAVPPREAAVGRWGLISPSTRPDDLAGAEKLSTFNARDDRVANAFTFRNA
;
A
#
# COMPACT_ATOMS: atom_id res chain seq x y z
N MET A 1 10.62 -1.42 14.70
CA MET A 1 10.35 -1.50 13.25
C MET A 1 9.63 -2.82 13.00
N CYS A 2 8.48 -2.81 12.33
CA CYS A 2 7.67 -4.00 12.11
C CYS A 2 8.03 -4.65 10.77
N SER A 3 8.43 -5.92 10.75
CA SER A 3 8.77 -6.66 9.53
C SER A 3 7.93 -7.92 9.33
N HIS A 4 6.85 -8.06 10.11
CA HIS A 4 5.89 -9.14 10.01
C HIS A 4 4.57 -8.71 10.64
N TYR A 5 3.45 -9.02 9.99
CA TYR A 5 2.12 -8.84 10.56
C TYR A 5 1.12 -9.83 9.95
N GLN A 6 -0.03 -9.98 10.59
CA GLN A 6 -1.16 -10.72 10.03
C GLN A 6 -2.22 -9.74 9.53
N THR A 7 -2.61 -9.84 8.26
CA THR A 7 -3.66 -8.99 7.68
C THR A 7 -5.07 -9.56 7.92
N LEU A 8 -6.11 -8.86 7.50
CA LEU A 8 -7.49 -9.34 7.62
C LEU A 8 -7.79 -10.40 6.55
N LYS A 9 -8.36 -11.54 6.97
CA LYS A 9 -8.92 -12.55 6.05
C LYS A 9 -10.33 -12.21 5.58
N ASP A 10 -11.03 -11.38 6.36
CA ASP A 10 -12.46 -11.23 6.30
C ASP A 10 -12.86 -9.95 5.54
N ALA A 11 -13.60 -10.14 4.46
CA ALA A 11 -14.19 -9.09 3.64
C ALA A 11 -15.15 -8.21 4.45
N GLU A 12 -15.93 -8.85 5.31
CA GLU A 12 -16.96 -8.19 6.12
C GLU A 12 -16.31 -7.29 7.17
N LEU A 13 -15.18 -7.74 7.75
CA LEU A 13 -14.42 -6.95 8.69
C LEU A 13 -13.76 -5.73 8.02
N LEU A 14 -13.25 -5.88 6.80
CA LEU A 14 -12.69 -4.76 6.02
C LEU A 14 -13.76 -3.69 5.75
N LEU A 15 -14.96 -4.12 5.34
CA LEU A 15 -16.09 -3.22 5.10
C LEU A 15 -16.54 -2.55 6.40
N ARG A 16 -16.76 -3.32 7.47
CA ARG A 16 -17.25 -2.79 8.76
C ARG A 16 -16.27 -1.83 9.43
N LYS A 17 -14.96 -2.09 9.35
CA LYS A 17 -13.96 -1.28 10.05
C LYS A 17 -13.41 -0.13 9.22
N PHE A 18 -13.27 -0.33 7.91
CA PHE A 18 -12.62 0.65 7.04
C PHE A 18 -13.56 1.25 6.01
N GLY A 19 -14.77 0.74 5.83
CA GLY A 19 -15.70 1.20 4.78
C GLY A 19 -15.21 0.87 3.38
N ALA A 20 -14.30 -0.09 3.24
CA ALA A 20 -13.69 -0.47 1.98
C ALA A 20 -14.14 -1.87 1.58
N GLN A 21 -14.56 -2.04 0.33
CA GLN A 21 -14.89 -3.35 -0.21
C GLN A 21 -13.63 -4.19 -0.40
N ARG A 22 -13.79 -5.52 -0.33
CA ARG A 22 -12.67 -6.45 -0.54
C ARG A 22 -12.13 -6.35 -1.96
N PRO A 23 -10.80 -6.27 -2.16
CA PRO A 23 -10.23 -6.29 -3.50
C PRO A 23 -10.48 -7.65 -4.17
N ALA A 24 -10.56 -7.65 -5.50
CA ALA A 24 -10.76 -8.87 -6.29
C ALA A 24 -9.67 -9.93 -6.04
N THR A 25 -8.42 -9.48 -5.83
CA THR A 25 -7.31 -10.33 -5.39
C THR A 25 -7.04 -10.12 -3.92
N VAL A 26 -6.99 -11.21 -3.17
CA VAL A 26 -6.73 -11.18 -1.74
C VAL A 26 -5.25 -11.42 -1.53
N GLY A 27 -4.58 -10.44 -0.93
CA GLY A 27 -3.18 -10.54 -0.55
C GLY A 27 -2.92 -11.69 0.43
N LYS A 28 -1.65 -11.93 0.73
CA LYS A 28 -1.26 -12.98 1.69
C LYS A 28 -1.74 -12.62 3.10
N TYR A 29 -2.20 -13.61 3.87
CA TYR A 29 -2.60 -13.40 5.28
C TYR A 29 -1.39 -13.12 6.17
N ASP A 30 -0.36 -13.96 6.06
CA ASP A 30 0.88 -13.85 6.80
C ASP A 30 1.85 -12.97 5.99
N MET A 31 1.96 -11.71 6.40
CA MET A 31 2.62 -10.68 5.60
C MET A 31 4.08 -10.52 5.98
N TRP A 32 4.92 -10.50 4.95
CA TRP A 32 6.36 -10.27 5.01
C TRP A 32 6.75 -9.20 3.98
N PRO A 33 7.87 -8.48 4.17
CA PRO A 33 8.33 -7.50 3.21
C PRO A 33 8.40 -8.06 1.79
N ARG A 34 8.12 -7.20 0.81
CA ARG A 34 8.07 -7.48 -0.63
C ARG A 34 6.85 -8.30 -1.10
N TYR A 35 6.00 -8.79 -0.19
CA TYR A 35 4.74 -9.43 -0.58
C TYR A 35 3.70 -8.42 -1.06
N GLN A 36 2.75 -8.90 -1.86
CA GLN A 36 1.56 -8.14 -2.25
C GLN A 36 0.55 -8.20 -1.09
N GLY A 37 0.29 -7.04 -0.49
CA GLY A 37 -0.61 -6.86 0.63
C GLY A 37 -1.78 -5.94 0.28
N VAL A 38 -2.83 -6.00 1.08
CA VAL A 38 -3.98 -5.11 0.95
C VAL A 38 -3.73 -3.84 1.75
N PHE A 39 -4.00 -2.68 1.16
CA PHE A 39 -4.01 -1.39 1.83
C PHE A 39 -5.26 -0.59 1.44
N VAL A 40 -5.68 0.34 2.30
CA VAL A 40 -6.89 1.15 2.08
C VAL A 40 -6.47 2.58 1.73
N ARG A 41 -7.05 3.15 0.67
CA ARG A 41 -6.83 4.53 0.24
C ARG A 41 -8.12 5.19 -0.22
N ARG A 42 -8.08 6.49 -0.49
CA ARG A 42 -9.09 7.15 -1.32
C ARG A 42 -8.86 6.76 -2.78
N PRO A 43 -9.92 6.45 -3.55
CA PRO A 43 -9.78 6.24 -4.99
C PRO A 43 -9.18 7.49 -5.67
N PRO A 44 -8.43 7.33 -6.77
CA PRO A 44 -7.97 8.46 -7.57
C PRO A 44 -9.10 9.39 -8.03
N GLU A 45 -10.28 8.83 -8.26
CA GLU A 45 -11.48 9.53 -8.72
C GLU A 45 -12.27 10.19 -7.58
N TYR A 46 -11.80 10.13 -6.33
CA TYR A 46 -12.54 10.61 -5.15
C TYR A 46 -12.97 12.09 -5.27
N ASP A 47 -12.15 12.94 -5.88
CA ASP A 47 -12.41 14.37 -6.01
C ASP A 47 -13.26 14.74 -7.25
N VAL A 48 -13.74 13.75 -8.02
CA VAL A 48 -14.56 13.97 -9.23
C VAL A 48 -15.99 14.42 -8.87
N GLY A 49 -16.42 14.23 -7.61
CA GLY A 49 -17.76 14.62 -7.13
C GLY A 49 -18.88 13.69 -7.58
N ASP A 50 -18.54 12.52 -8.14
CA ASP A 50 -19.48 11.46 -8.48
C ASP A 50 -19.81 10.63 -7.23
N GLU A 51 -21.08 10.60 -6.84
CA GLU A 51 -21.56 9.83 -5.69
C GLU A 51 -21.39 8.32 -5.85
N ALA A 52 -21.19 7.83 -7.07
CA ALA A 52 -20.86 6.43 -7.32
C ALA A 52 -19.43 6.05 -6.89
N VAL A 53 -18.54 7.03 -6.70
CA VAL A 53 -17.16 6.77 -6.25
C VAL A 53 -17.17 6.48 -4.75
N PRO A 54 -16.74 5.29 -4.31
CA PRO A 54 -16.72 4.98 -2.89
C PRO A 54 -15.73 5.87 -2.15
N PRO A 55 -15.98 6.20 -0.87
CA PRO A 55 -15.09 7.08 -0.12
C PRO A 55 -13.70 6.47 0.14
N ARG A 56 -13.62 5.15 0.12
CA ARG A 56 -12.39 4.37 0.30
C ARG A 56 -12.44 3.11 -0.57
N GLU A 57 -11.29 2.76 -1.10
CA GLU A 57 -11.07 1.48 -1.75
C GLU A 57 -9.97 0.70 -1.04
N ALA A 58 -10.06 -0.63 -1.11
CA ALA A 58 -8.95 -1.49 -0.75
C ALA A 58 -8.24 -1.92 -2.03
N ALA A 59 -6.94 -1.64 -2.10
CA ALA A 59 -6.08 -1.97 -3.23
C ALA A 59 -5.02 -2.98 -2.81
N VAL A 60 -4.42 -3.65 -3.80
CA VAL A 60 -3.29 -4.56 -3.59
C VAL A 60 -2.01 -3.85 -4.04
N GLY A 61 -0.98 -3.93 -3.22
CA GLY A 61 0.33 -3.35 -3.54
C GLY A 61 1.47 -4.04 -2.81
N ARG A 62 2.68 -3.81 -3.30
CA ARG A 62 3.91 -4.35 -2.72
C ARG A 62 4.16 -3.71 -1.35
N TRP A 63 4.37 -4.53 -0.32
CA TRP A 63 4.85 -4.04 0.98
C TRP A 63 6.35 -3.72 0.93
N GLY A 64 6.65 -2.46 0.63
CA GLY A 64 7.99 -1.95 0.40
C GLY A 64 7.96 -1.04 -0.81
N LEU A 65 8.02 0.27 -0.58
CA LEU A 65 7.86 1.25 -1.65
C LEU A 65 9.07 1.22 -2.60
N ILE A 66 8.79 1.31 -3.89
CA ILE A 66 9.79 1.61 -4.93
C ILE A 66 9.50 3.04 -5.39
N SER A 67 10.52 3.89 -5.43
CA SER A 67 10.33 5.29 -5.83
C SER A 67 9.81 5.33 -7.27
N PRO A 68 8.80 6.16 -7.60
CA PRO A 68 8.38 6.38 -8.98
C PRO A 68 9.50 7.02 -9.83
N SER A 69 10.52 7.60 -9.19
CA SER A 69 11.70 8.16 -9.86
C SER A 69 12.82 7.13 -10.11
N THR A 70 12.62 5.85 -9.74
CA THR A 70 13.60 4.78 -10.02
C THR A 70 13.63 4.48 -11.51
N ARG A 71 14.82 4.47 -12.10
CA ARG A 71 15.00 4.11 -13.52
C ARG A 71 14.79 2.61 -13.72
N PRO A 72 14.34 2.16 -14.91
CA PRO A 72 14.17 0.74 -15.21
C PRO A 72 15.41 -0.12 -14.89
N ASP A 73 16.60 0.37 -15.25
CA ASP A 73 17.86 -0.34 -15.04
C ASP A 73 18.24 -0.48 -13.54
N ASP A 74 17.68 0.37 -12.68
CA ASP A 74 17.95 0.40 -11.23
C ASP A 74 16.91 -0.39 -10.41
N LEU A 75 15.85 -0.92 -11.04
CA LEU A 75 14.74 -1.59 -10.36
C LEU A 75 15.19 -2.76 -9.49
N ALA A 76 16.09 -3.61 -10.01
CA ALA A 76 16.61 -4.77 -9.28
C ALA A 76 17.36 -4.36 -7.99
N GLY A 77 17.97 -3.17 -7.98
CA GLY A 77 18.58 -2.59 -6.79
C GLY A 77 17.52 -2.06 -5.82
N ALA A 78 16.58 -1.27 -6.32
CA ALA A 78 15.51 -0.66 -5.52
C ALA A 78 14.64 -1.71 -4.82
N GLU A 79 14.34 -2.84 -5.47
CA GLU A 79 13.56 -3.93 -4.89
C GLU A 79 14.24 -4.58 -3.67
N LYS A 80 15.57 -4.53 -3.59
CA LYS A 80 16.32 -5.14 -2.48
C LYS A 80 16.30 -4.27 -1.22
N LEU A 81 16.00 -2.98 -1.34
CA LEU A 81 15.99 -2.04 -0.23
C LEU A 81 14.91 -2.38 0.81
N SER A 82 15.20 -2.11 2.09
CA SER A 82 14.28 -2.32 3.21
C SER A 82 13.33 -1.13 3.39
N THR A 83 12.46 -0.91 2.42
CA THR A 83 11.53 0.24 2.33
C THR A 83 10.12 -0.08 2.82
N PHE A 84 9.96 -1.14 3.62
CA PHE A 84 8.69 -1.61 4.18
C PHE A 84 8.30 -0.87 5.48
N ASN A 85 9.22 -0.11 6.06
CA ASN A 85 8.94 0.92 7.06
C ASN A 85 9.58 2.24 6.61
N ALA A 86 8.99 3.36 6.99
CA ALA A 86 9.56 4.69 6.85
C ALA A 86 9.68 5.35 8.23
N ARG A 87 10.75 6.09 8.46
CA ARG A 87 10.84 6.93 9.67
C ARG A 87 10.17 8.27 9.39
N ASP A 88 9.25 8.64 10.25
CA ASP A 88 8.46 9.88 10.14
C ASP A 88 9.36 11.13 10.05
N ASP A 89 10.43 11.19 10.85
CA ASP A 89 11.40 12.30 10.87
C ASP A 89 12.20 12.49 9.56
N ARG A 90 12.13 11.54 8.62
CA ARG A 90 12.92 11.56 7.38
C ARG A 90 12.08 11.40 6.11
N VAL A 91 10.80 11.04 6.23
CA VAL A 91 9.97 10.61 5.10
C VAL A 91 9.85 11.70 4.03
N ALA A 92 9.73 12.96 4.45
CA ALA A 92 9.56 14.11 3.56
C ALA A 92 10.74 14.36 2.61
N ASN A 93 11.96 13.94 2.98
CA ASN A 93 13.18 14.21 2.20
C ASN A 93 13.78 12.94 1.57
N ALA A 94 13.38 11.76 2.03
CA ALA A 94 13.93 10.49 1.58
C ALA A 94 13.54 10.21 0.11
N PHE A 95 14.53 9.85 -0.73
CA PHE A 95 14.34 9.57 -2.16
C PHE A 95 13.20 8.58 -2.44
N THR A 96 13.07 7.55 -1.62
CA THR A 96 12.04 6.53 -1.78
C THR A 96 10.63 7.07 -1.51
N PHE A 97 10.46 7.93 -0.51
CA PHE A 97 9.15 8.23 0.08
C PHE A 97 8.61 9.63 -0.19
N ARG A 98 9.47 10.61 -0.53
CA ARG A 98 9.09 12.03 -0.66
C ARG A 98 8.01 12.35 -1.71
N ASN A 99 7.79 11.44 -2.66
CA ASN A 99 6.82 11.57 -3.76
C ASN A 99 5.66 10.56 -3.66
N ALA A 100 5.46 9.96 -2.47
CA ALA A 100 4.38 9.03 -2.22
C ALA A 100 3.03 9.74 -2.00
#